data_AF-A0A0M6Y5C7-F1
#
_entry.id   AF-A0A0M6Y5C7-F1
#
_cell.length_a   1.000
_cell.length_b   1.000
_cell.length_c   1.000
_cell.angle_alpha   90.00
_cell.angle_beta   90.00
_cell.angle_gamma   90.00
#
_symmetry.space_group_name_H-M   'P 1'
#
loop_
_entity.id
_entity.type
_entity.pdbx_description
1 polymer ?
#
loop_
_entity_poly.entity_id
_entity_poly.type
_entity_poly.pdbx_seq_one_letter_code
_entity_poly.pdbx_strand_id
1 'polypeptide(L)'
;MQKTEDLEQYMGRFFGNIDLETCLDSSVSRPRVRPLTDFPAETRVEFPRKLREMFPIGTRFIATVKVCQKHKDKKPHGPPYLKAYDIAVVAKSVPDEGLVAKVRSGSISGLAYEYVWTTKS
;
A
#
# COMPACT_ATOMS: atom_id res chain seq x y z
N MET A 1 -14.45 9.99 -13.58
CA MET A 1 -13.39 10.69 -12.83
C MET A 1 -12.10 10.50 -13.62
N GLN A 2 -11.37 11.59 -13.90
CA GLN A 2 -10.18 11.56 -14.75
C GLN A 2 -9.05 10.88 -13.97
N LYS A 3 -8.44 9.82 -14.52
CA LYS A 3 -7.28 9.19 -13.88
C LYS A 3 -6.17 10.22 -13.76
N THR A 4 -5.58 10.31 -12.57
CA THR A 4 -4.46 11.21 -12.31
C THR A 4 -3.19 10.58 -12.88
N GLU A 5 -2.95 10.75 -14.17
CA GLU A 5 -1.83 10.12 -14.88
C GLU A 5 -0.49 10.84 -14.63
N ASP A 6 -0.52 12.16 -14.41
CA ASP A 6 0.66 12.95 -14.10
C ASP A 6 0.66 13.36 -12.62
N LEU A 7 1.27 12.53 -11.77
CA LEU A 7 1.41 12.78 -10.33
C LEU A 7 2.27 14.02 -10.02
N GLU A 8 3.16 14.46 -10.91
CA GLU A 8 4.06 15.59 -10.63
C GLU A 8 3.28 16.89 -10.42
N GLN A 9 2.19 17.08 -11.16
CA GLN A 9 1.31 18.25 -11.05
C GLN A 9 0.56 18.31 -9.72
N TYR A 10 0.45 17.19 -9.01
CA TYR A 10 -0.29 17.08 -7.76
C TYR A 10 0.61 16.98 -6.53
N MET A 11 1.92 17.20 -6.71
CA MET A 11 2.90 17.19 -5.64
C MET A 11 2.46 18.02 -4.43
N GLY A 12 2.43 17.37 -3.25
CA GLY A 12 2.02 17.98 -2.00
C GLY A 12 0.52 18.01 -1.74
N ARG A 13 -0.33 17.72 -2.74
CA ARG A 13 -1.80 17.70 -2.59
C ARG A 13 -2.27 16.43 -1.89
N PHE A 14 -3.42 16.57 -1.23
CA PHE A 14 -4.13 15.49 -0.56
C PHE A 14 -5.41 15.12 -1.32
N PHE A 15 -5.73 13.83 -1.33
CA PHE A 15 -6.94 13.28 -1.91
C PHE A 15 -7.58 12.34 -0.89
N GLY A 16 -8.81 12.62 -0.49
CA GLY A 16 -9.59 11.78 0.42
C GLY A 16 -10.31 10.65 -0.31
N ASN A 17 -10.81 9.68 0.47
CA ASN A 17 -11.66 8.58 -0.02
C ASN A 17 -11.05 7.72 -1.14
N ILE A 18 -9.73 7.50 -1.11
CA ILE A 18 -9.05 6.68 -2.11
C ILE A 18 -9.13 5.21 -1.72
N ASP A 19 -9.63 4.38 -2.64
CA ASP A 19 -9.65 2.93 -2.51
C ASP A 19 -8.25 2.35 -2.73
N LEU A 20 -7.77 1.62 -1.73
CA LEU A 20 -6.48 0.95 -1.72
C LEU A 20 -6.65 -0.55 -1.46
N GLU A 21 -5.74 -1.37 -1.95
CA GLU A 21 -5.76 -2.82 -1.74
C GLU A 21 -4.37 -3.37 -1.43
N THR A 22 -4.25 -4.22 -0.42
CA THR A 22 -3.03 -5.00 -0.19
C THR A 22 -2.85 -6.06 -1.26
N CYS A 23 -1.69 -6.11 -1.91
CA CYS A 23 -1.42 -7.00 -3.03
C CYS A 23 -0.03 -7.65 -2.93
N LEU A 24 0.15 -8.75 -3.67
CA LEU A 24 1.46 -9.35 -3.91
C LEU A 24 2.22 -8.54 -4.96
N ASP A 25 3.55 -8.59 -4.89
CA ASP A 25 4.48 -7.98 -5.84
C ASP A 25 5.51 -9.05 -6.22
N SER A 26 5.64 -9.34 -7.51
CA SER A 26 6.55 -10.41 -7.98
C SER A 26 8.03 -10.08 -7.75
N SER A 27 8.37 -8.80 -7.56
CA SER A 27 9.75 -8.36 -7.40
C SER A 27 10.25 -8.40 -5.95
N VAL A 28 9.34 -8.48 -4.96
CA VAL A 28 9.70 -8.45 -3.54
C VAL A 28 8.80 -9.36 -2.71
N SER A 29 9.34 -9.95 -1.65
CA SER A 29 8.54 -10.84 -0.78
C SER A 29 7.53 -10.10 0.09
N ARG A 30 7.75 -8.82 0.42
CA ARG A 30 6.85 -8.05 1.29
C ARG A 30 5.55 -7.67 0.57
N PRO A 31 4.40 -7.65 1.26
CA PRO A 31 3.15 -7.18 0.67
C PRO A 31 3.24 -5.70 0.29
N ARG A 32 2.59 -5.33 -0.80
CA ARG A 32 2.43 -3.96 -1.27
C ARG A 32 0.99 -3.50 -1.09
N VAL A 33 0.78 -2.21 -1.32
CA VAL A 33 -0.55 -1.62 -1.44
C VAL A 33 -0.58 -0.86 -2.76
N ARG A 34 -1.69 -1.01 -3.48
CA ARG A 34 -1.96 -0.32 -4.75
C ARG A 34 -3.27 0.48 -4.66
N PRO A 35 -3.40 1.59 -5.39
CA PRO A 35 -4.69 2.21 -5.61
C PRO A 35 -5.55 1.35 -6.53
N LEU A 36 -6.85 1.30 -6.25
CA LEU A 36 -7.85 0.69 -7.13
C LEU A 36 -8.53 1.73 -8.02
N THR A 37 -8.59 2.98 -7.57
CA THR A 37 -9.23 4.10 -8.26
C THR A 37 -8.31 5.31 -8.32
N ASP A 38 -8.61 6.23 -9.25
CA ASP A 38 -8.09 7.61 -9.33
C ASP A 38 -6.60 7.79 -9.65
N PHE A 39 -5.80 6.75 -9.42
CA PHE A 39 -4.37 6.69 -9.68
C PHE A 39 -4.01 5.41 -10.44
N PRO A 40 -2.90 5.39 -11.21
CA PRO A 40 -2.40 4.18 -11.83
C PRO A 40 -2.06 3.10 -10.79
N ALA A 41 -2.38 1.84 -11.08
CA ALA A 41 -2.26 0.73 -10.11
C ALA A 41 -0.80 0.42 -9.73
N GLU A 42 0.13 0.76 -10.60
CA GLU A 42 1.57 0.69 -10.41
C GLU A 42 2.13 1.80 -9.51
N THR A 43 1.31 2.81 -9.18
CA THR A 43 1.72 3.90 -8.30
C THR A 43 2.09 3.35 -6.94
N ARG A 44 3.33 3.60 -6.51
CA ARG A 44 3.80 3.18 -5.20
C ARG A 44 2.96 3.83 -4.10
N VAL A 45 2.47 3.02 -3.18
CA VAL A 45 1.84 3.50 -1.94
C VAL A 45 2.74 3.20 -0.74
N GLU A 46 3.15 4.25 -0.04
CA GLU A 46 3.71 4.15 1.31
C GLU A 46 2.56 3.94 2.30
N PHE A 47 2.58 2.77 2.95
CA PHE A 47 1.47 2.29 3.77
C PHE A 47 1.98 1.64 5.06
N PRO A 48 1.29 1.81 6.21
CA PRO A 48 1.72 1.26 7.49
C PRO A 48 1.97 -0.25 7.43
N ARG A 49 3.14 -0.66 7.91
CA ARG A 49 3.56 -2.06 7.95
C ARG A 49 2.57 -2.94 8.69
N LYS A 50 2.17 -2.53 9.90
CA LYS A 50 1.26 -3.28 10.77
C LYS A 50 -0.04 -3.68 10.07
N LEU A 51 -0.62 -2.78 9.27
CA LEU A 51 -1.85 -3.06 8.54
C LEU A 51 -1.65 -4.07 7.40
N ARG A 52 -0.49 -4.02 6.72
CA ARG A 52 -0.15 -5.01 5.68
C ARG A 52 0.08 -6.41 6.22
N GLU A 53 0.46 -6.52 7.49
CA GLU A 53 0.73 -7.79 8.18
C GLU A 53 -0.49 -8.33 8.93
N MET A 54 -1.40 -7.46 9.35
CA MET A 54 -2.58 -7.83 10.14
C MET A 54 -3.72 -8.38 9.29
N PHE A 55 -3.83 -7.93 8.04
CA PHE A 55 -4.93 -8.28 7.16
C PHE A 55 -4.46 -9.16 6.00
N PRO A 56 -5.31 -10.09 5.51
CA PRO A 56 -4.98 -10.88 4.34
C PRO A 56 -4.78 -10.03 3.08
N ILE A 57 -3.99 -10.55 2.15
CA ILE A 57 -3.90 -10.03 0.77
C ILE A 57 -5.30 -9.93 0.16
N GLY A 58 -5.54 -8.85 -0.59
CA GLY A 58 -6.86 -8.50 -1.15
C GLY A 58 -7.72 -7.64 -0.22
N THR A 59 -7.33 -7.45 1.04
CA THR A 59 -8.04 -6.51 1.92
C THR A 59 -7.99 -5.09 1.36
N ARG A 60 -9.14 -4.43 1.35
CA ARG A 60 -9.32 -3.05 0.90
C ARG A 60 -9.37 -2.07 2.05
N PHE A 61 -8.89 -0.87 1.75
CA PHE A 61 -8.83 0.24 2.67
C PHE A 61 -9.31 1.51 1.97
N ILE A 62 -9.98 2.38 2.71
CA ILE A 62 -10.20 3.76 2.32
C ILE A 62 -9.19 4.62 3.05
N ALA A 63 -8.54 5.54 2.35
CA ALA A 63 -7.56 6.42 2.96
C ALA A 63 -7.58 7.82 2.34
N THR A 64 -7.08 8.78 3.10
CA THR A 64 -6.56 10.02 2.53
C THR A 64 -5.13 9.77 2.05
N VAL A 65 -4.78 10.15 0.84
CA VAL A 65 -3.41 10.03 0.32
C VAL A 65 -2.81 11.38 0.01
N LYS A 66 -1.51 11.54 0.25
CA LYS A 66 -0.72 12.68 -0.20
C LYS A 66 0.22 12.27 -1.32
N VAL A 67 0.26 13.04 -2.39
CA VAL A 67 1.27 12.85 -3.45
C VAL A 67 2.60 13.42 -2.96
N CYS A 68 3.60 12.55 -2.91
CA CYS A 68 4.92 12.82 -2.36
C CYS A 68 6.01 12.43 -3.36
N GLN A 69 7.21 12.98 -3.16
CA GLN A 69 8.40 12.56 -3.88
C GLN A 69 9.59 12.68 -2.95
N LYS A 70 10.49 11.71 -2.99
CA LYS A 70 11.70 11.77 -2.17
C LYS A 70 12.59 12.89 -2.69
N HIS A 71 13.30 13.53 -1.78
CA HIS A 71 14.31 14.51 -2.12
C HIS A 71 15.66 14.04 -1.58
N LYS A 72 16.71 14.21 -2.37
CA LYS A 72 18.11 14.00 -1.98
C LYS A 72 18.88 15.25 -2.39
N ASP A 73 19.64 15.82 -1.47
CA ASP A 73 20.40 17.06 -1.72
C ASP A 73 19.52 18.20 -2.28
N LYS A 74 18.30 18.33 -1.71
CA LYS A 74 17.23 19.27 -2.12
C LYS A 74 16.71 19.10 -3.55
N LYS A 75 17.07 18.03 -4.26
CA LYS A 75 16.57 17.70 -5.60
C LYS A 75 15.59 16.54 -5.55
N PRO A 76 14.55 16.51 -6.41
CA PRO A 76 13.70 15.35 -6.60
C PRO A 76 14.52 14.09 -6.89
N HIS A 77 14.15 12.98 -6.25
CA HIS A 77 14.84 11.71 -6.36
C HIS A 77 13.85 10.55 -6.48
N GLY A 78 13.75 9.97 -7.69
CA GLY A 78 12.83 8.88 -8.01
C GLY A 78 11.41 9.38 -8.31
N PRO A 79 10.51 8.48 -8.72
CA PRO A 79 9.16 8.84 -9.12
C PRO A 79 8.31 9.32 -7.93
N PRO A 80 7.27 10.12 -8.18
CA PRO A 80 6.23 10.39 -7.20
C PRO A 80 5.59 9.10 -6.66
N TYR A 81 5.06 9.20 -5.43
CA TYR A 81 4.39 8.11 -4.74
C TYR A 81 3.27 8.66 -3.85
N LEU A 82 2.34 7.79 -3.47
CA LEU A 82 1.26 8.12 -2.54
C LEU A 82 1.69 7.77 -1.12
N LYS A 83 1.38 8.62 -0.16
CA LYS A 83 1.51 8.31 1.27
C LYS A 83 0.13 8.31 1.92
N ALA A 84 -0.26 7.20 2.53
CA ALA A 84 -1.59 7.02 3.11
C ALA A 84 -1.69 7.56 4.55
N TYR A 85 -2.82 8.20 4.83
CA TYR A 85 -3.27 8.80 6.08
C TYR A 85 -4.75 8.45 6.32
N ASP A 86 -5.23 8.61 7.55
CA ASP A 86 -6.65 8.43 7.91
C ASP A 86 -7.24 7.13 7.35
N ILE A 87 -6.52 6.03 7.59
CA ILE A 87 -6.77 4.74 6.95
C ILE A 87 -7.88 4.00 7.69
N ALA A 88 -8.92 3.60 6.95
CA ALA A 88 -10.01 2.76 7.43
C ALA A 88 -10.06 1.44 6.64
N VAL A 89 -10.26 0.33 7.33
CA VAL A 89 -10.50 -0.98 6.70
C VAL A 89 -11.91 -1.05 6.14
N VAL A 90 -12.04 -1.55 4.92
CA VAL A 90 -13.35 -1.91 4.36
C VAL A 90 -13.68 -3.32 4.85
N ALA A 91 -14.44 -3.43 5.94
CA ALA A 91 -14.68 -4.71 6.64
C ALA A 91 -15.18 -5.84 5.71
N LYS A 92 -16.09 -5.52 4.78
CA LYS A 92 -16.62 -6.48 3.78
C LYS A 92 -15.58 -7.04 2.80
N SER A 93 -14.40 -6.46 2.73
CA SER A 93 -13.31 -6.90 1.84
C SER A 93 -12.30 -7.81 2.55
N VAL A 94 -12.37 -7.91 3.88
CA VAL A 94 -11.51 -8.81 4.64
C VAL A 94 -12.09 -10.21 4.49
N PRO A 95 -11.39 -11.15 3.84
CA PRO A 95 -11.92 -12.50 3.70
C PRO A 95 -11.85 -13.25 5.03
N ASP A 96 -12.76 -14.20 5.24
CA ASP A 96 -12.76 -15.06 6.43
C ASP A 96 -11.54 -16.00 6.44
N GLU A 97 -11.11 -16.41 5.26
CA GLU A 97 -9.87 -17.14 5.02
C GLU A 97 -9.00 -16.37 4.04
N GLY A 98 -7.71 -16.23 4.34
CA GLY A 98 -6.85 -15.46 3.45
C GLY A 98 -5.37 -15.63 3.70
N LEU A 99 -4.59 -15.18 2.72
CA LEU A 99 -3.14 -15.25 2.74
C LEU A 99 -2.59 -14.04 3.53
N VAL A 100 -1.92 -14.30 4.65
CA VAL A 100 -1.35 -13.26 5.51
C VAL A 100 0.16 -13.26 5.41
N ALA A 101 0.74 -12.06 5.32
CA ALA A 101 2.19 -11.88 5.28
C ALA A 101 2.78 -11.92 6.69
N LYS A 102 3.74 -12.82 6.92
CA LYS A 102 4.52 -12.91 8.16
C LYS A 102 5.98 -12.62 7.90
N VAL A 103 6.60 -11.88 8.81
CA VAL A 103 8.04 -11.60 8.75
C VAL A 103 8.78 -12.90 9.03
N ARG A 104 9.72 -13.27 8.16
CA ARG A 104 10.51 -14.48 8.35
C ARG A 104 11.38 -14.34 9.61
N SER A 105 11.33 -15.35 10.49
CA SER A 105 12.19 -15.43 11.67
C SER A 105 13.67 -15.36 11.27
N GLY A 106 14.44 -14.50 11.93
CA GLY A 106 15.86 -14.29 11.62
C GLY A 106 16.14 -13.29 10.48
N SER A 107 15.12 -12.61 9.94
CA SER A 107 15.35 -11.53 8.98
C SER A 107 16.04 -10.33 9.65
N ILE A 108 17.32 -10.10 9.33
CA ILE A 108 18.10 -8.96 9.84
C ILE A 108 17.45 -7.62 9.46
N SER A 109 16.92 -7.51 8.25
CA SER A 109 16.29 -6.29 7.75
C SER A 109 14.82 -6.15 8.13
N GLY A 110 14.17 -7.24 8.57
CA GLY A 110 12.72 -7.30 8.72
C GLY A 110 11.96 -7.11 7.41
N LEU A 111 12.63 -7.24 6.25
CA LEU A 111 12.04 -7.05 4.92
C LEU A 111 11.76 -8.36 4.19
N ALA A 112 12.17 -9.50 4.75
CA ALA A 112 11.88 -10.82 4.21
C ALA A 112 10.60 -11.38 4.82
N TYR A 113 9.67 -11.82 3.97
CA TYR A 113 8.37 -12.34 4.37
C TYR A 113 8.14 -13.76 3.85
N GLU A 114 7.30 -14.48 4.56
CA GLU A 114 6.63 -15.69 4.14
C GLU A 114 5.11 -15.46 4.21
N TYR A 115 4.36 -16.32 3.52
CA TYR A 115 2.91 -16.19 3.43
C TYR A 115 2.25 -17.44 3.99
N VAL A 116 1.29 -17.24 4.87
CA VAL A 116 0.55 -18.31 5.53
C VAL A 116 -0.94 -18.12 5.31
N TRP A 117 -1.64 -19.22 5.01
CA TRP A 117 -3.10 -19.21 5.00
C TRP A 117 -3.61 -19.19 6.43
N THR A 118 -4.52 -18.27 6.71
CA THR A 118 -5.20 -18.20 8.01
C THR A 118 -6.70 -18.31 7.80
N THR A 119 -7.35 -19.14 8.60
CA THR A 119 -8.80 -19.15 8.82
C THR A 119 -9.10 -18.33 10.07
N LYS A 120 -10.11 -17.47 10.04
CA LYS A 120 -10.72 -17.02 11.31
C LYS A 120 -11.36 -18.25 11.97
N SER A 121 -10.86 -18.61 13.14
CA SER A 121 -11.48 -19.59 14.04
C SER A 121 -12.71 -19.00 14.70
#